data_AF-M9R8Q7-F1
#
_entry.id   AF-M9R8Q7-F1
#
_cell.length_a   1.000
_cell.length_b   1.000
_cell.length_c   1.000
_cell.angle_alpha   90.00
_cell.angle_beta   90.00
_cell.angle_gamma   90.00
#
_symmetry.space_group_name_H-M   'P 1'
#
loop_
_entity.id
_entity.type
_entity.pdbx_description
1 polymer ?
#
loop_
_entity_poly.entity_id
_entity_poly.type
_entity_poly.pdbx_seq_one_letter_code
_entity_poly.pdbx_strand_id
1 'polypeptide(L)'
;MLNEVAASGWICELGAGTTVTDWINALAALIGASAVLFGFITASSKFSEAQASARALRRSQIAEDLIALSHNTDDALRNVRSALQTTLREKVADKHYLFQKQHDKLVEYNGLFERLREAQIRARAVIGDDDVEASVEVFFIVRNRVSIANIMLAQMVDESDSHDDETRKHEKELRGDLCAHYGDQDELSKKIEAAVKTIELKLSPIARLDNLK
;
A
#
# COMPACT_ATOMS: atom_id res chain seq x y z
N MET A 1 23.35 -26.13 96.11
CA MET A 1 23.10 -27.39 95.41
C MET A 1 23.94 -27.38 94.15
N LEU A 2 24.85 -28.34 94.07
CA LEU A 2 25.78 -28.61 92.98
C LEU A 2 25.03 -29.03 91.72
N ASN A 3 25.49 -28.60 90.55
CA ASN A 3 25.93 -29.53 89.50
C ASN A 3 26.76 -28.78 88.44
N GLU A 4 28.07 -29.05 88.48
CA GLU A 4 28.97 -28.99 87.33
C GLU A 4 28.65 -30.11 86.33
N VAL A 5 29.08 -29.91 85.08
CA VAL A 5 29.75 -30.82 84.11
C VAL A 5 29.60 -30.11 82.75
N ALA A 6 30.52 -29.24 82.33
CA ALA A 6 31.83 -29.51 81.69
C ALA A 6 31.73 -29.87 80.19
N ALA A 7 32.26 -28.97 79.35
CA ALA A 7 33.07 -29.22 78.15
C ALA A 7 33.33 -27.85 77.45
N SER A 8 34.37 -27.09 77.79
CA SER A 8 35.75 -27.20 77.27
C SER A 8 35.84 -27.26 75.73
N GLY A 9 36.34 -26.18 75.12
CA GLY A 9 36.90 -26.21 73.77
C GLY A 9 36.97 -24.84 73.11
N TRP A 10 38.20 -24.34 72.89
CA TRP A 10 38.58 -23.26 71.95
C TRP A 10 38.29 -21.83 72.47
N ILE A 11 39.16 -21.14 73.23
CA ILE A 11 40.52 -20.61 72.94
C ILE A 11 40.62 -19.91 71.57
N CYS A 12 40.76 -18.58 71.66
CA CYS A 12 41.40 -17.67 70.68
C CYS A 12 40.70 -17.57 69.30
N GLU A 13 40.69 -16.46 68.56
CA GLU A 13 41.73 -15.45 68.36
C GLU A 13 41.12 -14.33 67.48
N LEU A 14 41.65 -13.11 67.68
CA LEU A 14 41.84 -12.07 66.68
C LEU A 14 40.63 -11.34 66.07
N GLY A 15 40.55 -10.06 66.45
CA GLY A 15 40.07 -9.03 65.54
C GLY A 15 40.99 -8.83 64.33
N ALA A 16 40.57 -7.90 63.47
CA ALA A 16 41.26 -7.38 62.29
C ALA A 16 41.28 -8.33 61.08
N GLY A 17 40.37 -8.04 60.15
CA GLY A 17 40.39 -8.63 58.82
C GLY A 17 39.14 -8.30 58.00
N THR A 18 38.76 -7.02 57.87
CA THR A 18 37.92 -6.62 56.74
C THR A 18 38.73 -6.89 55.48
N THR A 19 38.51 -8.07 54.90
CA THR A 19 39.32 -8.60 53.83
C THR A 19 39.18 -7.71 52.60
N VAL A 20 40.32 -7.40 51.98
CA VAL A 20 40.49 -6.72 50.68
C VAL A 20 39.55 -7.30 49.59
N THR A 21 39.02 -8.50 49.78
CA THR A 21 38.03 -9.15 48.91
C THR A 21 36.63 -8.50 48.90
N ASP A 22 36.19 -7.79 49.94
CA ASP A 22 34.82 -7.24 49.97
C ASP A 22 34.64 -6.01 49.08
N TRP A 23 35.66 -5.14 48.95
CA TRP A 23 35.59 -4.01 48.03
C TRP A 23 35.81 -4.44 46.57
N ILE A 24 36.60 -5.50 46.32
CA ILE A 24 36.79 -6.09 44.99
C ILE A 24 35.48 -6.74 44.51
N ASN A 25 34.77 -7.46 45.39
CA ASN A 25 33.46 -8.02 45.07
C ASN A 25 32.41 -6.93 44.82
N ALA A 26 32.45 -5.82 45.57
CA ALA A 26 31.59 -4.67 45.32
C ALA A 26 31.90 -3.96 43.98
N LEU A 27 33.18 -3.82 43.60
CA LEU A 27 33.59 -3.26 42.30
C LEU A 27 33.21 -4.17 41.13
N ALA A 28 33.35 -5.49 41.30
CA ALA A 28 32.95 -6.48 40.30
C ALA A 28 31.42 -6.49 40.08
N ALA A 29 30.63 -6.33 41.14
CA ALA A 29 29.18 -6.17 41.06
C ALA A 29 28.77 -4.86 40.36
N LEU A 30 29.52 -3.77 40.57
CA LEU A 30 29.26 -2.46 39.96
C LEU A 30 29.64 -2.40 38.47
N ILE A 31 30.74 -3.06 38.08
CA ILE A 31 31.13 -3.25 36.67
C ILE A 31 30.18 -4.22 35.96
N GLY A 32 29.77 -5.30 36.64
CA GLY A 32 28.77 -6.25 36.13
C GLY A 32 27.40 -5.62 35.90
N ALA A 33 26.92 -4.77 36.83
CA ALA A 33 25.66 -4.05 36.68
C ALA A 33 25.70 -3.00 35.55
N SER A 34 26.85 -2.35 35.35
CA SER A 34 27.07 -1.39 34.26
C SER A 34 27.11 -2.08 32.88
N ALA A 35 27.73 -3.26 32.79
CA ALA A 35 27.79 -4.06 31.56
C ALA A 35 26.42 -4.63 31.15
N VAL A 36 25.57 -4.99 32.13
CA VAL A 36 24.19 -5.43 31.87
C VAL A 36 23.32 -4.27 31.36
N LEU A 37 23.50 -3.05 31.87
CA LEU A 37 22.82 -1.85 31.36
C LEU A 37 23.29 -1.46 29.95
N PHE A 38 24.59 -1.47 29.68
CA PHE A 38 25.13 -1.23 28.33
C PHE A 38 24.75 -2.35 27.34
N GLY A 39 24.68 -3.60 27.79
CA GLY A 39 24.20 -4.75 27.01
C GLY A 39 22.70 -4.66 26.68
N PHE A 40 21.87 -4.16 27.60
CA PHE A 40 20.45 -3.93 27.37
C PHE A 40 20.21 -2.73 26.42
N ILE A 41 21.01 -1.67 26.54
CA ILE A 41 20.93 -0.50 25.65
C ILE A 41 21.38 -0.87 24.23
N THR A 42 22.50 -1.58 24.06
CA THR A 42 22.99 -2.04 22.75
C THR A 42 22.13 -3.16 22.13
N ALA A 43 21.45 -3.99 22.92
CA ALA A 43 20.43 -4.89 22.41
C ALA A 43 19.16 -4.12 21.99
N SER A 44 18.73 -3.13 22.79
CA SER A 44 17.56 -2.30 22.46
C SER A 44 17.76 -1.48 21.19
N SER A 45 18.98 -1.00 20.91
CA SER A 45 19.29 -0.31 19.66
C SER A 45 19.18 -1.27 18.46
N LYS A 46 19.72 -2.49 18.57
CA LYS A 46 19.59 -3.52 17.52
C LYS A 46 18.15 -3.97 17.28
N PHE A 47 17.32 -4.04 18.33
CA PHE A 47 15.89 -4.33 18.18
C PHE A 47 15.14 -3.16 17.52
N SER A 48 15.48 -1.92 17.86
CA SER A 48 14.88 -0.73 17.23
C SER A 48 15.27 -0.58 15.75
N GLU A 49 16.51 -0.90 15.41
CA GLU A 49 17.02 -0.92 14.04
C GLU A 49 16.37 -2.05 13.21
N ALA A 50 16.23 -3.24 13.80
CA ALA A 50 15.54 -4.36 13.16
C ALA A 50 14.03 -4.07 12.95
N GLN A 51 13.39 -3.38 13.89
CA GLN A 51 12.00 -2.98 13.74
C GLN A 51 11.84 -1.87 12.69
N ALA A 52 12.77 -0.91 12.65
CA ALA A 52 12.78 0.15 11.64
C ALA A 52 13.01 -0.41 10.23
N SER A 53 13.96 -1.35 10.07
CA SER A 53 14.21 -2.01 8.78
C SER A 53 13.03 -2.86 8.33
N ALA A 54 12.40 -3.62 9.22
CA ALA A 54 11.19 -4.39 8.91
C ALA A 54 10.02 -3.49 8.47
N ARG A 55 9.84 -2.33 9.12
CA ARG A 55 8.82 -1.34 8.72
C ARG A 55 9.15 -0.73 7.36
N ALA A 56 10.41 -0.38 7.11
CA ALA A 56 10.85 0.19 5.84
C ALA A 56 10.66 -0.81 4.68
N LEU A 57 11.02 -2.08 4.87
CA LEU A 57 10.79 -3.15 3.90
C LEU A 57 9.31 -3.34 3.59
N ARG A 58 8.44 -3.38 4.62
CA ARG A 58 7.00 -3.48 4.42
C ARG A 58 6.43 -2.28 3.65
N ARG A 59 6.90 -1.06 3.94
CA ARG A 59 6.53 0.15 3.20
C ARG A 59 6.95 0.06 1.73
N SER A 60 8.17 -0.39 1.46
CA SER A 60 8.71 -0.57 0.11
C SER A 60 7.89 -1.58 -0.70
N GLN A 61 7.58 -2.75 -0.12
CA GLN A 61 6.75 -3.77 -0.78
C GLN A 61 5.35 -3.26 -1.12
N ILE A 62 4.69 -2.55 -0.20
CA ILE A 62 3.36 -1.99 -0.44
C ILE A 62 3.43 -0.88 -1.52
N ALA A 63 4.50 -0.08 -1.53
CA ALA A 63 4.72 0.93 -2.54
C ALA A 63 4.90 0.31 -3.94
N GLU A 64 5.72 -0.75 -4.05
CA GLU A 64 5.94 -1.48 -5.30
C GLU A 64 4.66 -2.14 -5.81
N ASP A 65 3.92 -2.84 -4.93
CA ASP A 65 2.62 -3.44 -5.25
C ASP A 65 1.65 -2.40 -5.84
N LEU A 66 1.57 -1.22 -5.20
CA LEU A 66 0.61 -0.19 -5.61
C LEU A 66 1.01 0.48 -6.93
N ILE A 67 2.31 0.68 -7.20
CA ILE A 67 2.81 1.14 -8.49
C ILE A 67 2.47 0.11 -9.59
N ALA A 68 2.74 -1.17 -9.34
CA ALA A 68 2.46 -2.21 -10.33
C ALA A 68 0.95 -2.32 -10.63
N LEU A 69 0.11 -2.25 -9.59
CA LEU A 69 -1.34 -2.30 -9.74
C LEU A 69 -1.90 -1.07 -10.46
N SER A 70 -1.34 0.13 -10.25
CA SER A 70 -1.81 1.35 -10.93
C SER A 70 -1.55 1.27 -12.44
N HIS A 71 -0.37 0.83 -12.86
CA HIS A 71 -0.05 0.61 -14.29
C HIS A 71 -0.95 -0.44 -14.92
N ASN A 72 -1.10 -1.60 -14.28
CA ASN A 72 -1.99 -2.65 -14.79
C ASN A 72 -3.45 -2.16 -14.90
N THR A 73 -3.89 -1.29 -13.99
CA THR A 73 -5.25 -0.73 -14.01
C THR A 73 -5.42 0.30 -15.13
N ASP A 74 -4.41 1.12 -15.43
CA ASP A 74 -4.40 1.99 -16.61
C ASP A 74 -4.56 1.16 -17.89
N ASP A 75 -3.72 0.14 -18.07
CA ASP A 75 -3.79 -0.76 -19.21
C ASP A 75 -5.15 -1.45 -19.35
N ALA A 76 -5.73 -1.92 -18.23
CA ALA A 76 -7.06 -2.51 -18.21
C ALA A 76 -8.14 -1.51 -18.65
N LEU A 77 -8.13 -0.28 -18.14
CA LEU A 77 -9.09 0.76 -18.54
C LEU A 77 -8.93 1.12 -20.03
N ARG A 78 -7.71 1.21 -20.54
CA ARG A 78 -7.44 1.41 -21.98
C ARG A 78 -7.97 0.22 -22.81
N ASN A 79 -7.83 -1.02 -22.32
CA ASN A 79 -8.31 -2.21 -23.01
C ASN A 79 -9.85 -2.23 -23.10
N VAL A 80 -10.55 -1.91 -22.01
CA VAL A 80 -12.02 -1.78 -22.00
C VAL A 80 -12.48 -0.71 -22.99
N ARG A 81 -11.80 0.44 -23.00
CA ARG A 81 -12.16 1.59 -23.84
C ARG A 81 -11.79 1.44 -25.32
N SER A 82 -10.77 0.65 -25.64
CA SER A 82 -10.39 0.36 -27.04
C SER A 82 -11.28 -0.71 -27.72
N ALA A 83 -12.07 -1.46 -26.95
CA ALA A 83 -12.91 -2.55 -27.45
C ALA A 83 -13.98 -2.10 -28.48
N LEU A 84 -14.40 -0.83 -28.43
CA LEU A 84 -15.33 -0.27 -29.41
C LEU A 84 -14.74 -0.19 -30.82
N GLN A 85 -13.46 0.15 -30.95
CA GLN A 85 -12.84 0.40 -32.25
C GLN A 85 -12.61 -0.89 -33.05
N THR A 86 -12.28 -2.00 -32.37
CA THR A 86 -11.98 -3.27 -33.03
C THR A 86 -13.24 -4.03 -33.46
N THR A 87 -14.34 -3.89 -32.72
CA THR A 87 -15.54 -4.71 -32.90
C THR A 87 -16.50 -4.17 -33.97
N LEU A 88 -16.38 -2.88 -34.33
CA LEU A 88 -17.15 -2.22 -35.40
C LEU A 88 -17.02 -2.89 -36.79
N ARG A 89 -16.02 -3.75 -37.01
CA ARG A 89 -15.79 -4.43 -38.29
C ARG A 89 -16.42 -5.82 -38.44
N GLU A 90 -16.77 -6.52 -37.35
CA GLU A 90 -17.08 -7.96 -37.41
C GLU A 90 -18.55 -8.33 -37.21
N LYS A 91 -19.39 -7.49 -36.57
CA LYS A 91 -20.83 -7.79 -36.35
C LYS A 91 -21.67 -6.52 -36.37
N VAL A 92 -22.08 -6.09 -37.56
CA VAL A 92 -22.85 -4.85 -37.78
C VAL A 92 -24.34 -4.99 -37.41
N ALA A 93 -24.85 -6.21 -37.26
CA ALA A 93 -26.29 -6.46 -37.11
C ALA A 93 -26.85 -6.22 -35.69
N ASP A 94 -26.03 -6.38 -34.65
CA ASP A 94 -26.46 -6.22 -33.25
C ASP A 94 -25.75 -5.02 -32.61
N LYS A 95 -26.51 -3.95 -32.36
CA LYS A 95 -26.00 -2.70 -31.78
C LYS A 95 -25.68 -2.86 -30.29
N HIS A 96 -26.37 -3.76 -29.57
CA HIS A 96 -26.16 -3.99 -28.14
C HIS A 96 -24.92 -4.84 -27.86
N TYR A 97 -24.52 -5.69 -28.81
CA TYR A 97 -23.35 -6.55 -28.69
C TYR A 97 -22.07 -5.79 -28.31
N LEU A 98 -21.89 -4.57 -28.83
CA LEU A 98 -20.72 -3.74 -28.51
C LEU A 98 -20.67 -3.37 -27.03
N PHE A 99 -21.79 -2.89 -26.48
CA PHE A 99 -21.89 -2.48 -25.09
C PHE A 99 -21.83 -3.67 -24.14
N GLN A 100 -22.40 -4.82 -24.53
CA GLN A 100 -22.29 -6.07 -23.78
C GLN A 100 -20.83 -6.51 -23.69
N LYS A 101 -20.10 -6.53 -24.80
CA LYS A 101 -18.67 -6.91 -24.81
C LYS A 101 -17.81 -5.98 -23.96
N GLN A 102 -18.11 -4.69 -23.94
CA GLN A 102 -17.41 -3.74 -23.05
C GLN A 102 -17.72 -4.00 -21.59
N HIS A 103 -18.98 -4.29 -21.27
CA HIS A 103 -19.38 -4.67 -19.93
C HIS A 103 -18.64 -5.93 -19.48
N ASP A 104 -18.61 -6.97 -20.32
CA ASP A 104 -17.93 -8.23 -20.02
C ASP A 104 -16.44 -8.02 -19.74
N LYS A 105 -15.76 -7.17 -20.53
CA LYS A 105 -14.35 -6.80 -20.26
C LYS A 105 -14.21 -6.04 -18.93
N LEU A 106 -15.12 -5.13 -18.63
CA LEU A 106 -15.07 -4.40 -17.36
C LEU A 106 -15.20 -5.37 -16.18
N VAL A 107 -16.07 -6.39 -16.31
CA VAL A 107 -16.26 -7.46 -15.34
C VAL A 107 -15.03 -8.35 -15.23
N GLU A 108 -14.38 -8.70 -16.34
CA GLU A 108 -13.14 -9.48 -16.37
C GLU A 108 -12.04 -8.85 -15.50
N TYR A 109 -11.95 -7.52 -15.48
CA TYR A 109 -10.97 -6.79 -14.67
C TYR A 109 -11.42 -6.49 -13.23
N ASN A 110 -12.59 -6.95 -12.78
CA ASN A 110 -13.06 -6.67 -11.41
C ASN A 110 -12.04 -7.07 -10.33
N GLY A 111 -11.42 -8.24 -10.47
CA GLY A 111 -10.42 -8.72 -9.52
C GLY A 111 -9.16 -7.83 -9.48
N LEU A 112 -8.81 -7.15 -10.57
CA LEU A 112 -7.72 -6.18 -10.57
C LEU A 112 -8.06 -4.93 -9.74
N PHE A 113 -9.28 -4.41 -9.89
CA PHE A 113 -9.76 -3.26 -9.11
C PHE A 113 -9.94 -3.60 -7.62
N GLU A 114 -10.34 -4.82 -7.29
CA GLU A 114 -10.39 -5.31 -5.90
C GLU A 114 -8.99 -5.31 -5.28
N ARG A 115 -7.99 -5.87 -5.99
CA ARG A 115 -6.59 -5.86 -5.55
C ARG A 115 -6.05 -4.44 -5.41
N LEU A 116 -6.39 -3.54 -6.33
CA LEU A 116 -6.03 -2.12 -6.23
C LEU A 116 -6.62 -1.48 -4.95
N ARG A 117 -7.89 -1.77 -4.62
CA ARG A 117 -8.54 -1.27 -3.41
C ARG A 117 -7.89 -1.82 -2.14
N GLU A 118 -7.57 -3.10 -2.12
CA GLU A 118 -6.83 -3.72 -1.01
C GLU A 118 -5.44 -3.09 -0.83
N ALA A 119 -4.71 -2.88 -1.92
CA ALA A 119 -3.42 -2.20 -1.90
C ALA A 119 -3.53 -0.75 -1.42
N GLN A 120 -4.56 0.00 -1.85
CA GLN A 120 -4.86 1.35 -1.36
C GLN A 120 -5.06 1.38 0.16
N ILE A 121 -5.85 0.44 0.71
CA ILE A 121 -6.10 0.34 2.16
C ILE A 121 -4.80 0.03 2.91
N ARG A 122 -3.99 -0.91 2.40
CA ARG A 122 -2.68 -1.23 2.99
C ARG A 122 -1.72 -0.03 2.94
N ALA A 123 -1.69 0.69 1.81
CA ALA A 123 -0.88 1.88 1.62
C ALA A 123 -1.30 3.02 2.54
N ARG A 124 -2.61 3.27 2.72
CA ARG A 124 -3.12 4.25 3.68
C ARG A 124 -2.64 3.94 5.10
N ALA A 125 -2.72 2.68 5.52
CA ALA A 125 -2.34 2.28 6.88
C ALA A 125 -0.82 2.39 7.16
N VAL A 126 0.03 2.26 6.13
CA VAL A 126 1.48 2.09 6.28
C VAL A 126 2.28 3.29 5.78
N ILE A 127 1.77 4.00 4.77
CA ILE A 127 2.40 5.17 4.13
C ILE A 127 1.66 6.45 4.53
N GLY A 128 0.33 6.46 4.43
CA GLY A 128 -0.51 7.60 4.85
C GLY A 128 -0.28 8.88 4.03
N ASP A 129 -0.16 8.76 2.70
CA ASP A 129 -0.04 9.90 1.79
C ASP A 129 -1.38 10.15 1.08
N ASP A 130 -1.99 11.30 1.36
CA ASP A 130 -3.32 11.69 0.85
C ASP A 130 -3.31 11.91 -0.68
N ASP A 131 -2.18 12.36 -1.26
CA ASP A 131 -2.07 12.58 -2.70
C ASP A 131 -2.06 11.23 -3.45
N VAL A 132 -1.36 10.23 -2.90
CA VAL A 132 -1.37 8.86 -3.43
C VAL A 132 -2.76 8.29 -3.37
N GLU A 133 -3.46 8.46 -2.25
CA GLU A 133 -4.82 7.98 -2.08
C GLU A 133 -5.79 8.63 -3.08
N ALA A 134 -5.76 9.95 -3.20
CA ALA A 134 -6.59 10.70 -4.13
C ALA A 134 -6.31 10.27 -5.58
N SER A 135 -5.05 10.02 -5.92
CA SER A 135 -4.64 9.51 -7.23
C SER A 135 -5.21 8.12 -7.51
N VAL A 136 -5.22 7.21 -6.52
CA VAL A 136 -5.83 5.88 -6.68
C VAL A 136 -7.35 5.99 -6.88
N GLU A 137 -8.02 6.94 -6.21
CA GLU A 137 -9.47 7.14 -6.37
C GLU A 137 -9.86 7.55 -7.80
N VAL A 138 -8.97 8.21 -8.54
CA VAL A 138 -9.18 8.55 -9.96
C VAL A 138 -9.51 7.31 -10.80
N PHE A 139 -8.84 6.17 -10.57
CA PHE A 139 -9.12 4.94 -11.33
C PHE A 139 -10.54 4.44 -11.10
N PHE A 140 -11.05 4.52 -9.86
CA PHE A 140 -12.42 4.11 -9.53
C PHE A 140 -13.46 5.07 -10.11
N ILE A 141 -13.19 6.38 -10.06
CA ILE A 141 -14.04 7.39 -10.70
C ILE A 141 -14.14 7.14 -12.21
N VAL A 142 -13.00 6.90 -12.88
CA VAL A 142 -12.98 6.65 -14.32
C VAL A 142 -13.70 5.33 -14.65
N ARG A 143 -13.46 4.26 -13.89
CA ARG A 143 -14.19 2.98 -14.04
C ARG A 143 -15.70 3.17 -13.95
N ASN A 144 -16.16 3.91 -12.94
CA ASN A 144 -17.59 4.19 -12.76
C ASN A 144 -18.17 4.99 -13.94
N ARG A 145 -17.44 6.02 -14.39
CA ARG A 145 -17.84 6.84 -15.54
C ARG A 145 -17.94 6.02 -16.83
N VAL A 146 -16.98 5.16 -17.11
CA VAL A 146 -17.01 4.21 -18.24
C VAL A 146 -18.21 3.28 -18.12
N SER A 147 -18.49 2.73 -16.94
CA SER A 147 -19.65 1.85 -16.71
C SER A 147 -20.98 2.58 -16.98
N ILE A 148 -21.14 3.79 -16.47
CA ILE A 148 -22.35 4.61 -16.67
C ILE A 148 -22.54 4.92 -18.16
N ALA A 149 -21.48 5.37 -18.83
CA ALA A 149 -21.53 5.68 -20.25
C ALA A 149 -21.94 4.46 -21.09
N ASN A 150 -21.42 3.27 -20.74
CA ASN A 150 -21.79 2.03 -21.41
C ASN A 150 -23.29 1.70 -21.26
N ILE A 151 -23.84 1.83 -20.06
CA ILE A 151 -25.25 1.56 -19.78
C ILE A 151 -26.15 2.58 -20.49
N MET A 152 -25.84 3.87 -20.37
CA MET A 152 -26.63 4.93 -20.99
C MET A 152 -26.67 4.81 -22.52
N LEU A 153 -25.52 4.56 -23.14
CA LEU A 153 -25.47 4.37 -24.59
C LEU A 153 -26.21 3.10 -25.04
N ALA A 154 -26.15 2.01 -24.27
CA ALA A 154 -26.93 0.81 -24.55
C ALA A 154 -28.45 1.08 -24.51
N GLN A 155 -28.91 1.88 -23.55
CA GLN A 155 -30.34 2.28 -23.45
C GLN A 155 -30.76 3.18 -24.62
N MET A 156 -29.92 4.13 -25.02
CA MET A 156 -30.19 5.04 -26.13
C MET A 156 -30.31 4.33 -27.50
N VAL A 157 -29.75 3.12 -27.65
CA VAL A 157 -29.92 2.31 -28.87
C VAL A 157 -31.40 2.00 -29.13
N ASP A 158 -32.18 1.80 -28.07
CA ASP A 158 -33.59 1.39 -28.14
C ASP A 158 -34.55 2.59 -28.36
N GLU A 159 -34.07 3.83 -28.17
CA GLU A 159 -34.88 5.06 -28.17
C GLU A 159 -34.74 5.89 -29.47
N SER A 160 -34.32 5.28 -30.59
CA SER A 160 -33.71 5.92 -31.77
C SER A 160 -34.54 6.91 -32.61
N ASP A 161 -35.74 7.32 -32.19
CA ASP A 161 -36.72 7.93 -33.10
C ASP A 161 -36.77 9.48 -33.11
N SER A 162 -36.09 10.20 -32.22
CA SER A 162 -35.79 11.63 -32.47
C SER A 162 -34.66 12.17 -31.59
N HIS A 163 -33.44 12.26 -32.11
CA HIS A 163 -32.36 12.97 -31.41
C HIS A 163 -32.36 14.45 -31.78
N ASP A 164 -32.78 15.28 -30.82
CA ASP A 164 -32.47 16.71 -30.82
C ASP A 164 -30.95 16.95 -30.66
N ASP A 165 -30.52 18.20 -30.84
CA ASP A 165 -29.09 18.54 -30.78
C ASP A 165 -28.48 18.35 -29.39
N GLU A 166 -29.29 18.44 -28.32
CA GLU A 166 -28.84 18.17 -26.94
C GLU A 166 -28.53 16.69 -26.73
N THR A 167 -29.41 15.80 -27.21
CA THR A 167 -29.23 14.35 -27.12
C THR A 167 -27.99 13.91 -27.91
N ARG A 168 -27.76 14.48 -29.10
CA ARG A 168 -26.55 14.22 -29.89
C ARG A 168 -25.28 14.66 -29.19
N LYS A 169 -25.29 15.81 -28.51
CA LYS A 169 -24.15 16.30 -27.74
C LYS A 169 -23.86 15.37 -26.58
N HIS A 170 -24.89 14.97 -25.84
CA HIS A 170 -24.75 14.05 -24.71
C HIS A 170 -24.23 12.68 -25.16
N GLU A 171 -24.77 12.12 -26.24
CA GLU A 171 -24.30 10.86 -26.83
C GLU A 171 -22.80 10.95 -27.22
N LYS A 172 -22.39 12.07 -27.81
CA LYS A 172 -20.98 12.32 -28.17
C LYS A 172 -20.08 12.34 -26.92
N GLU A 173 -20.52 12.94 -25.82
CA GLU A 173 -19.78 12.96 -24.55
C GLU A 173 -19.64 11.53 -23.99
N LEU A 174 -20.73 10.75 -23.93
CA LEU A 174 -20.70 9.37 -23.46
C LEU A 174 -19.79 8.48 -24.34
N ARG A 175 -19.83 8.67 -25.66
CA ARG A 175 -18.92 7.96 -26.58
C ARG A 175 -17.47 8.36 -26.37
N GLY A 176 -17.20 9.62 -26.03
CA GLY A 176 -15.88 10.10 -25.65
C GLY A 176 -15.35 9.42 -24.39
N ASP A 177 -16.21 9.18 -23.41
CA ASP A 177 -15.84 8.46 -22.19
C ASP A 177 -15.47 6.99 -22.46
N LEU A 178 -16.18 6.35 -23.40
CA LEU A 178 -15.91 4.95 -23.77
C LEU A 178 -14.75 4.77 -24.74
N CYS A 179 -14.42 5.75 -25.58
CA CYS A 179 -13.34 5.62 -26.55
C CYS A 179 -12.03 6.17 -25.98
N ALA A 180 -11.01 5.31 -25.88
CA ALA A 180 -9.65 5.76 -25.65
C ALA A 180 -9.10 6.39 -26.94
N HIS A 181 -8.61 7.62 -26.86
CA HIS A 181 -7.91 8.28 -27.95
C HIS A 181 -6.52 8.68 -27.49
N TYR A 182 -5.49 8.36 -28.28
CA TYR A 182 -4.09 8.73 -28.01
C TYR A 182 -3.80 10.21 -28.32
N GLY A 183 -4.79 11.10 -28.15
CA GLY A 183 -4.68 12.51 -28.50
C GLY A 183 -5.09 13.43 -27.35
N ASP A 184 -4.79 14.72 -27.50
CA ASP A 184 -5.04 15.74 -26.48
C ASP A 184 -6.51 15.96 -26.09
N GLN A 185 -7.44 15.25 -26.72
CA GLN A 185 -8.87 15.37 -26.45
C GLN A 185 -9.38 14.33 -25.43
N ASP A 186 -8.56 13.35 -25.03
CA ASP A 186 -8.95 12.31 -24.08
C ASP A 186 -8.65 12.71 -22.62
N GLU A 187 -9.59 13.45 -22.04
CA GLU A 187 -9.50 13.93 -20.66
C GLU A 187 -9.41 12.79 -19.63
N LEU A 188 -10.01 11.62 -19.89
CA LEU A 188 -9.95 10.50 -18.95
C LEU A 188 -8.57 9.86 -18.94
N SER A 189 -7.99 9.62 -20.12
CA SER A 189 -6.63 9.08 -20.23
C SER A 189 -5.62 10.02 -19.59
N LYS A 190 -5.74 11.34 -19.81
CA LYS A 190 -4.88 12.35 -19.14
C LYS A 190 -4.97 12.30 -17.62
N LYS A 191 -6.18 12.15 -17.07
CA LYS A 191 -6.39 12.02 -15.62
C LYS A 191 -5.76 10.75 -15.06
N ILE A 192 -5.90 9.63 -15.76
CA ILE A 192 -5.27 8.36 -15.36
C ILE A 192 -3.74 8.50 -15.40
N GLU A 193 -3.17 9.01 -16.49
CA GLU A 193 -1.72 9.20 -16.64
C GLU A 193 -1.16 10.13 -15.55
N ALA A 194 -1.85 11.22 -15.24
CA ALA A 194 -1.48 12.12 -14.15
C ALA A 194 -1.54 11.43 -12.78
N ALA A 195 -2.53 10.56 -12.55
CA ALA A 195 -2.65 9.78 -11.33
C ALA A 195 -1.52 8.75 -11.20
N VAL A 196 -1.24 7.97 -12.26
CA VAL A 196 -0.10 7.03 -12.32
C VAL A 196 1.20 7.77 -12.00
N LYS A 197 1.45 8.89 -12.67
CA LYS A 197 2.67 9.69 -12.47
C LYS A 197 2.82 10.19 -11.03
N THR A 198 1.71 10.62 -10.40
CA THR A 198 1.72 11.06 -9.01
C THR A 198 2.06 9.89 -8.08
N ILE A 199 1.43 8.72 -8.29
CA ILE A 199 1.70 7.50 -7.54
C ILE A 199 3.19 7.12 -7.67
N GLU A 200 3.71 7.07 -8.90
CA GLU A 200 5.12 6.75 -9.14
C GLU A 200 6.07 7.74 -8.46
N LEU A 201 5.82 9.05 -8.62
CA LEU A 201 6.69 10.09 -8.07
C LEU A 201 6.78 9.99 -6.55
N LYS A 202 5.65 9.73 -5.88
CA LYS A 202 5.56 9.65 -4.42
C LYS A 202 6.06 8.32 -3.87
N LEU A 203 5.77 7.21 -4.55
CA LEU A 203 6.05 5.87 -4.04
C LEU A 203 7.41 5.32 -4.48
N SER A 204 7.98 5.77 -5.61
CA SER A 204 9.28 5.26 -6.08
C SER A 204 10.42 5.41 -5.07
N PRO A 205 10.58 6.55 -4.37
CA PRO A 205 11.62 6.68 -3.34
C PRO A 205 11.43 5.72 -2.17
N ILE A 206 10.17 5.43 -1.82
CA ILE A 206 9.81 4.48 -0.76
C ILE A 206 10.10 3.05 -1.21
N ALA A 207 9.72 2.70 -2.44
CA ALA A 207 9.97 1.39 -3.04
C ALA A 207 11.47 1.09 -3.12
N ARG A 208 12.30 2.08 -3.51
CA ARG A 208 13.75 1.96 -3.64
C ARG A 208 14.52 2.03 -2.31
N LEU A 209 13.83 2.31 -1.21
CA LEU A 209 14.44 2.54 0.10
C LEU A 209 15.45 3.70 0.11
N ASP A 210 15.25 4.71 -0.75
CA ASP A 210 16.17 5.85 -0.90
C ASP A 210 16.28 6.69 0.39
N ASN A 211 15.28 6.60 1.27
CA ASN A 211 15.21 7.32 2.54
C ASN A 211 15.96 6.63 3.71
N LEU A 212 16.66 5.52 3.48
CA LEU A 212 17.44 4.81 4.51
C LEU A 212 18.92 5.26 4.59
N LYS A 213 19.30 6.34 3.91
CA LYS A 213 20.63 6.98 4.01
C LYS A 213 20.65 8.03 5.11
#